data_AF-A0A838FMU4-F1
#
_entry.id   AF-A0A838FMU4-F1
#
_cell.length_a   1.000
_cell.length_b   1.000
_cell.length_c   1.000
_cell.angle_alpha   90.00
_cell.angle_beta   90.00
_cell.angle_gamma   90.00
#
_symmetry.space_group_name_H-M   'P 1'
#
loop_
_entity.id
_entity.type
_entity.pdbx_description
1 polymer ?
#
loop_
_entity_poly.entity_id
_entity_poly.type
_entity_poly.pdbx_seq_one_letter_code
_entity_poly.pdbx_strand_id
1 'polypeptide(L)'
;MNFALFESPLFYIGEHYVSFLGLVAFIALFSAGLILARFVQSSIIRRLLSRFKLDPNFIAVVTIILSLASFVFFTISAINAAGIPLPWSQPLPGINLSLIQIFLLVGMLVAVFWISSHTKRFLFNRFLAHSGLNRSLQYALAQI
;
A
#
# COMPACT_ATOMS: atom_id res chain seq x y z
N MET A 1 -39.40 13.16 -5.54
CA MET A 1 -38.39 13.42 -4.49
C MET A 1 -37.52 14.56 -4.96
N ASN A 2 -37.40 15.64 -4.18
CA ASN A 2 -36.68 16.84 -4.61
C ASN A 2 -35.19 16.68 -4.27
N PHE A 3 -34.38 16.28 -5.26
CA PHE A 3 -32.95 15.97 -5.07
C PHE A 3 -32.09 17.21 -4.76
N ALA A 4 -32.65 18.42 -4.94
CA ALA A 4 -31.97 19.70 -4.71
C ALA A 4 -31.45 19.89 -3.28
N LEU A 5 -32.08 19.28 -2.26
CA LEU A 5 -31.61 19.34 -0.87
C LEU A 5 -30.29 18.59 -0.63
N PHE A 6 -29.97 17.58 -1.45
CA PHE A 6 -28.74 16.81 -1.33
C PHE A 6 -27.53 17.47 -2.00
N GLU A 7 -27.79 18.31 -3.02
CA GLU A 7 -26.78 19.11 -3.73
C GLU A 7 -26.59 20.51 -3.14
N SER A 8 -27.50 20.95 -2.28
CA SER A 8 -27.40 22.24 -1.58
C SER A 8 -26.09 22.31 -0.78
N PRO A 9 -25.28 23.37 -0.96
CA PRO A 9 -23.99 23.50 -0.26
C PRO A 9 -24.22 23.63 1.25
N LEU A 10 -23.70 22.69 2.03
CA LEU A 10 -23.80 22.73 3.50
C LEU A 10 -22.63 23.45 4.15
N PHE A 11 -21.43 23.31 3.58
CA PHE A 11 -20.23 23.92 4.11
C PHE A 11 -19.41 24.58 3.01
N TYR A 12 -18.80 25.71 3.33
CA TYR A 12 -17.82 26.39 2.49
C TYR A 12 -16.46 26.30 3.18
N ILE A 13 -15.55 25.51 2.62
CA ILE A 13 -14.22 25.27 3.20
C ILE A 13 -13.19 25.54 2.12
N GLY A 14 -12.34 26.55 2.33
CA GLY A 14 -11.22 26.87 1.45
C GLY A 14 -11.63 27.09 -0.01
N GLU A 15 -12.56 28.02 -0.24
CA GLU A 15 -13.13 28.35 -1.57
C GLU A 15 -13.98 27.25 -2.24
N HIS A 16 -14.16 26.10 -1.59
CA HIS A 16 -14.90 24.97 -2.15
C HIS A 16 -16.20 24.67 -1.39
N TYR A 17 -17.24 24.39 -2.17
CA TYR A 17 -18.56 23.98 -1.66
C TYR A 17 -18.58 22.49 -1.40
N VAL A 18 -18.83 22.12 -0.14
CA VAL A 18 -19.02 20.74 0.30
C VAL A 18 -20.52 20.50 0.45
N SER A 19 -21.08 19.62 -0.40
CA SER A 19 -22.49 19.21 -0.33
C SER A 19 -22.69 18.05 0.65
N PHE A 20 -23.94 17.79 1.05
CA PHE A 20 -24.27 16.61 1.85
C PHE A 20 -23.81 15.33 1.15
N LEU A 21 -24.05 15.25 -0.16
CA LEU A 21 -23.69 14.11 -0.98
C LEU A 21 -22.17 13.90 -1.02
N GLY A 22 -21.39 14.98 -1.10
CA GLY A 22 -19.93 14.92 -1.03
C GLY A 22 -19.43 14.38 0.32
N LEU A 23 -20.07 14.75 1.42
CA LEU A 23 -19.71 14.27 2.75
C LEU A 23 -20.04 12.79 2.95
N VAL A 24 -21.17 12.32 2.40
CA VAL A 24 -21.51 10.89 2.36
C VAL A 24 -20.50 10.13 1.49
N ALA A 25 -20.14 10.66 0.32
CA ALA A 25 -19.13 10.06 -0.55
C ALA A 25 -17.75 9.99 0.12
N PHE A 26 -17.36 11.01 0.88
CA PHE A 26 -16.15 11.02 1.69
C PHE A 26 -16.15 9.86 2.69
N ILE A 27 -17.21 9.73 3.51
CA ILE A 27 -17.31 8.67 4.53
C ILE A 27 -17.30 7.28 3.87
N ALA A 28 -18.02 7.11 2.76
CA ALA A 28 -18.08 5.86 2.02
C ALA A 28 -16.71 5.46 1.47
N LEU A 29 -16.00 6.37 0.80
CA LEU A 29 -14.66 6.09 0.25
C LEU A 29 -13.61 5.91 1.33
N PHE A 30 -13.65 6.70 2.39
CA PHE A 30 -12.71 6.59 3.50
C PHE A 30 -12.87 5.25 4.25
N SER A 31 -14.12 4.87 4.55
CA SER A 31 -14.42 3.57 5.16
C SER A 31 -14.04 2.40 4.25
N ALA A 32 -14.32 2.50 2.94
CA ALA A 32 -13.87 1.52 1.96
C ALA A 32 -12.34 1.38 1.96
N GLY A 33 -11.60 2.49 2.03
CA GLY A 33 -10.15 2.50 2.13
C GLY A 33 -9.61 1.77 3.37
N LEU A 34 -10.23 2.00 4.53
CA LEU A 34 -9.86 1.31 5.78
C LEU A 34 -10.13 -0.20 5.70
N ILE A 35 -11.29 -0.58 5.16
CA ILE A 35 -11.65 -1.99 4.98
C ILE A 35 -10.66 -2.66 4.03
N LEU A 36 -10.32 -2.02 2.91
CA LEU A 36 -9.43 -2.56 1.90
C LEU A 36 -7.98 -2.66 2.42
N ALA A 37 -7.50 -1.64 3.13
CA ALA A 37 -6.21 -1.68 3.82
C ALA A 37 -6.13 -2.86 4.82
N ARG A 38 -7.18 -3.06 5.62
CA ARG A 38 -7.26 -4.18 6.56
C ARG A 38 -7.36 -5.53 5.85
N PHE A 39 -8.07 -5.58 4.72
CA PHE A 39 -8.15 -6.77 3.89
C PHE A 39 -6.77 -7.15 3.32
N VAL A 40 -6.01 -6.19 2.81
CA VAL A 40 -4.62 -6.37 2.33
C VAL A 40 -3.71 -6.95 3.41
N GLN A 41 -3.89 -6.54 4.66
CA GLN A 41 -3.10 -7.07 5.78
C GLN A 41 -3.57 -8.44 6.29
N SER A 42 -4.69 -8.96 5.80
CA SER A 42 -5.30 -10.20 6.29
C SER A 42 -4.42 -11.44 6.09
N SER A 43 -4.67 -12.46 6.91
CA SER A 43 -4.03 -13.77 6.80
C SER A 43 -4.32 -14.45 5.46
N ILE A 44 -5.43 -14.12 4.80
CA ILE A 44 -5.82 -14.65 3.49
C ILE A 44 -4.81 -14.18 2.43
N ILE A 45 -4.51 -12.88 2.38
CA ILE A 45 -3.57 -12.33 1.41
C ILE A 45 -2.14 -12.81 1.70
N ARG A 46 -1.76 -12.90 2.98
CA ARG A 46 -0.48 -13.51 3.37
C ARG A 46 -0.36 -14.97 2.91
N ARG A 47 -1.43 -15.77 3.06
CA ARG A 47 -1.48 -17.16 2.57
C ARG A 47 -1.38 -17.22 1.05
N LEU A 48 -2.10 -16.35 0.34
CA LEU A 48 -2.05 -16.30 -1.12
C LEU A 48 -0.65 -15.92 -1.62
N LEU A 49 -0.01 -14.91 -1.02
CA LEU A 49 1.37 -14.52 -1.35
C LEU A 49 2.39 -15.62 -1.01
N SER A 50 2.19 -16.36 0.09
CA SER A 50 3.10 -17.45 0.46
C SER A 50 3.13 -18.60 -0.55
N ARG A 51 2.06 -18.80 -1.34
CA ARG A 51 2.04 -19.80 -2.42
C ARG A 51 3.04 -19.48 -3.54
N PHE A 52 3.45 -18.22 -3.70
CA PHE A 52 4.47 -17.81 -4.65
C PHE A 52 5.92 -18.07 -4.18
N LYS A 53 6.11 -18.84 -3.09
CA LYS A 53 7.43 -19.16 -2.49
C LYS A 53 8.24 -17.90 -2.13
N LEU A 54 7.56 -16.82 -1.79
CA LEU A 54 8.17 -15.54 -1.40
C LEU A 54 8.65 -15.57 0.05
N ASP A 55 9.66 -14.77 0.35
CA ASP A 55 10.19 -14.64 1.71
C ASP A 55 9.14 -14.02 2.65
N PRO A 56 8.94 -14.53 3.88
CA PRO A 56 7.98 -13.99 4.83
C PRO A 56 8.20 -12.51 5.15
N ASN A 57 9.47 -12.05 5.21
CA ASN A 57 9.78 -10.64 5.45
C ASN A 57 9.39 -9.79 4.25
N PHE A 58 9.59 -10.29 3.04
CA PHE A 58 9.15 -9.60 1.82
C PHE A 58 7.62 -9.43 1.81
N ILE A 59 6.88 -10.50 2.11
CA ILE A 59 5.41 -10.45 2.18
C ILE A 59 4.94 -9.41 3.21
N ALA A 60 5.60 -9.36 4.38
CA ALA A 60 5.29 -8.37 5.41
C ALA A 60 5.51 -6.93 4.92
N VAL A 61 6.67 -6.64 4.30
CA VAL A 61 6.99 -5.30 3.77
C VAL A 61 6.01 -4.88 2.68
N VAL A 62 5.71 -5.75 1.72
CA VAL A 62 4.77 -5.43 0.63
C VAL A 62 3.36 -5.20 1.14
N THR A 63 2.87 -6.03 2.06
CA THR A 63 1.51 -5.86 2.59
C THR A 63 1.36 -4.56 3.39
N ILE A 64 2.40 -4.14 4.13
CA ILE A 64 2.43 -2.84 4.82
C ILE A 64 2.40 -1.70 3.80
N ILE A 65 3.27 -1.73 2.79
CA ILE A 65 3.36 -0.67 1.79
C ILE A 65 2.05 -0.56 0.98
N LEU A 66 1.51 -1.69 0.53
CA LEU A 66 0.27 -1.72 -0.24
C LEU A 66 -0.94 -1.26 0.59
N SER A 67 -0.98 -1.61 1.87
CA SER A 67 -1.99 -1.12 2.81
C SER A 67 -1.90 0.39 2.99
N LEU A 68 -0.69 0.94 3.14
CA LEU A 68 -0.47 2.38 3.28
C LEU A 68 -0.86 3.12 1.99
N ALA A 69 -0.44 2.59 0.84
CA ALA A 69 -0.78 3.13 -0.48
C ALA A 69 -2.30 3.16 -0.70
N SER A 70 -2.99 2.07 -0.37
CA SER A 70 -4.45 1.99 -0.46
C SER A 70 -5.12 3.03 0.45
N PHE A 71 -4.67 3.15 1.70
CA PHE A 71 -5.21 4.14 2.64
C PHE A 71 -5.07 5.58 2.12
N VAL A 72 -3.88 5.95 1.63
CA VAL A 72 -3.63 7.29 1.06
C VAL A 72 -4.48 7.52 -0.20
N PHE A 73 -4.55 6.54 -1.10
CA PHE A 73 -5.33 6.62 -2.34
C PHE A 73 -6.81 6.91 -2.05
N PHE A 74 -7.41 6.14 -1.14
CA PHE A 74 -8.82 6.30 -0.78
C PHE A 74 -9.07 7.58 0.01
N THR A 75 -8.13 8.01 0.85
CA THR A 75 -8.25 9.30 1.56
C THR A 75 -8.32 10.46 0.57
N ILE A 76 -7.46 10.47 -0.44
CA ILE A 76 -7.42 11.58 -1.40
C ILE A 76 -8.61 11.51 -2.36
N SER A 77 -9.02 10.32 -2.76
CA SER A 77 -10.25 10.11 -3.52
C SER A 77 -11.48 10.57 -2.73
N ALA A 78 -11.52 10.33 -1.42
CA ALA A 78 -12.59 10.78 -0.53
C ALA A 78 -12.63 12.31 -0.47
N ILE A 79 -11.48 12.98 -0.32
CA ILE A 79 -11.41 14.45 -0.29
C ILE A 79 -11.86 15.05 -1.63
N ASN A 80 -11.47 14.44 -2.74
CA ASN A 80 -11.92 14.87 -4.08
C ASN A 80 -13.44 14.71 -4.23
N ALA A 81 -13.98 13.57 -3.79
CA ALA A 81 -15.43 13.34 -3.78
C ALA A 81 -16.20 14.27 -2.83
N ALA A 82 -15.54 14.83 -1.80
CA ALA A 82 -16.12 15.84 -0.92
C ALA A 82 -16.28 17.22 -1.59
N GLY A 83 -15.74 17.41 -2.80
CA GLY A 83 -15.82 18.66 -3.55
C GLY A 83 -14.57 19.54 -3.44
N ILE A 84 -13.50 19.06 -2.80
CA ILE A 84 -12.21 19.75 -2.75
C ILE A 84 -11.31 19.14 -3.83
N PRO A 85 -11.12 19.81 -4.99
CA PRO A 85 -10.32 19.28 -6.08
C PRO A 85 -8.85 19.19 -5.68
N LEU A 86 -8.40 17.97 -5.38
CA LEU A 86 -6.99 17.61 -5.24
C LEU A 86 -6.54 16.87 -6.50
N PRO A 87 -6.04 17.58 -7.52
CA PRO A 87 -5.55 16.96 -8.74
C PRO A 87 -4.31 16.10 -8.49
N TRP A 88 -4.36 14.85 -8.96
CA TRP A 88 -3.32 13.84 -8.80
C TRP A 88 -1.97 14.23 -9.42
N SER A 89 -2.02 15.07 -10.45
CA SER A 89 -0.87 15.52 -11.23
C SER A 89 -0.23 16.80 -10.70
N GLN A 90 -0.90 17.55 -9.81
CA GLN A 90 -0.33 18.75 -9.24
C GLN A 90 0.48 18.45 -7.96
N PRO A 91 1.47 19.29 -7.64
CA PRO A 91 2.17 19.20 -6.36
C PRO A 91 1.17 19.39 -5.21
N LEU A 92 1.33 18.56 -4.18
CA LEU A 92 0.53 18.70 -2.96
C LEU A 92 0.87 20.02 -2.25
N PRO A 93 -0.10 20.71 -1.63
CA PRO A 93 0.19 21.85 -0.78
C PRO A 93 1.24 21.51 0.28
N GLY A 94 2.38 22.21 0.27
CA GLY A 94 3.50 21.98 1.18
C GLY A 94 4.52 20.92 0.74
N ILE A 95 4.32 20.24 -0.40
CA ILE A 95 5.26 19.25 -0.95
C ILE A 95 5.37 19.44 -2.47
N ASN A 96 6.58 19.65 -2.99
CA ASN A 96 6.81 19.84 -4.43
C ASN A 96 6.62 18.57 -5.29
N LEU A 97 6.15 17.46 -4.70
CA LEU A 97 5.91 16.19 -5.39
C LEU A 97 4.43 16.04 -5.69
N SER A 98 4.13 15.60 -6.91
CA SER A 98 2.77 15.21 -7.27
C SER A 98 2.41 13.88 -6.64
N LEU A 99 1.11 13.65 -6.49
CA LEU A 99 0.64 12.43 -5.86
C LEU A 99 1.03 11.19 -6.66
N ILE A 100 0.97 11.28 -7.99
CA ILE A 100 1.45 10.24 -8.90
C ILE A 100 2.93 9.92 -8.66
N GLN A 101 3.78 10.94 -8.45
CA GLN A 101 5.20 10.74 -8.17
C GLN A 101 5.42 10.02 -6.84
N ILE A 102 4.64 10.34 -5.80
CA ILE A 102 4.70 9.64 -4.52
C ILE A 102 4.34 8.16 -4.71
N PHE A 103 3.27 7.85 -5.44
CA PHE A 103 2.91 6.46 -5.73
C PHE A 103 3.98 5.72 -6.55
N LEU A 104 4.61 6.39 -7.52
CA LEU A 104 5.73 5.82 -8.28
C LEU A 104 6.94 5.55 -7.39
N LEU A 105 7.31 6.48 -6.51
CA LEU A 105 8.39 6.31 -5.53
C LEU A 105 8.13 5.11 -4.60
N VAL A 106 6.90 4.97 -4.12
CA VAL A 106 6.49 3.83 -3.29
C VAL A 106 6.58 2.52 -4.08
N GLY A 107 6.11 2.49 -5.34
CA GLY A 107 6.23 1.32 -6.20
C GLY A 107 7.68 0.96 -6.49
N MET A 108 8.53 1.96 -6.70
CA MET A 108 9.97 1.79 -6.93
C MET A 108 10.68 1.26 -5.70
N LEU A 109 10.30 1.72 -4.50
CA LEU A 109 10.78 1.16 -3.23
C LEU A 109 10.43 -0.33 -3.12
N VAL A 110 9.19 -0.71 -3.42
CA VAL A 110 8.76 -2.12 -3.44
C VAL A 110 9.59 -2.94 -4.43
N ALA A 111 9.82 -2.42 -5.63
CA ALA A 111 10.61 -3.09 -6.66
C ALA A 111 12.06 -3.30 -6.22
N VAL A 112 12.69 -2.30 -5.60
CA VAL A 112 14.05 -2.42 -5.05
C VAL A 112 14.10 -3.48 -3.94
N PHE A 113 13.13 -3.48 -3.03
CA PHE A 113 13.05 -4.49 -1.97
C PHE A 113 12.83 -5.90 -2.53
N TRP A 114 12.03 -6.05 -3.58
CA TRP A 114 11.81 -7.31 -4.28
C TRP A 114 13.10 -7.86 -4.88
N ILE A 115 13.80 -7.03 -5.66
CA ILE A 115 15.06 -7.41 -6.32
C ILE A 115 16.12 -7.76 -5.27
N SER A 116 16.20 -6.98 -4.19
CA SER A 116 17.12 -7.23 -3.08
C SER A 116 16.83 -8.56 -2.38
N SER A 117 15.56 -8.82 -2.04
CA SER A 117 15.15 -10.08 -1.40
C SER A 117 15.39 -11.29 -2.30
N HIS A 118 15.13 -11.18 -3.60
CA HIS A 118 15.34 -12.26 -4.55
C HIS A 118 16.83 -12.58 -4.72
N THR A 119 17.65 -11.54 -4.84
CA THR A 119 19.12 -11.66 -4.99
C THR A 119 19.76 -12.31 -3.76
N LYS A 120 19.39 -11.88 -2.54
CA LYS A 120 19.91 -12.51 -1.31
C LYS A 120 19.64 -14.00 -1.27
N ARG A 121 18.41 -14.42 -1.58
CA ARG A 121 18.02 -15.83 -1.56
C ARG A 121 18.74 -16.64 -2.64
N PHE A 122 18.94 -16.05 -3.82
CA PHE A 122 19.69 -16.66 -4.91
C PHE A 122 21.17 -16.86 -4.54
N LEU A 123 21.80 -15.83 -3.97
CA LEU A 123 23.20 -15.89 -3.54
C LEU A 123 23.39 -16.88 -2.39
N PHE A 124 22.51 -16.88 -1.39
CA PHE A 124 22.61 -17.80 -0.25
C PHE A 124 22.44 -19.26 -0.67
N ASN A 125 21.45 -19.56 -1.52
CA ASN A 125 21.27 -20.91 -2.05
C ASN A 125 22.48 -21.37 -2.87
N ARG A 126 23.07 -20.49 -3.70
CA ARG A 126 24.22 -20.86 -4.52
C ARG A 126 25.48 -21.05 -3.68
N PHE A 127 25.72 -20.20 -2.68
CA PHE A 127 26.89 -20.28 -1.81
C PHE A 127 26.82 -21.49 -0.87
N LEU A 128 25.66 -21.80 -0.29
CA LEU A 128 25.47 -22.99 0.55
C LEU A 128 25.52 -24.30 -0.24
N ALA A 129 24.99 -24.31 -1.47
CA ALA A 129 25.05 -25.49 -2.35
C ALA A 129 26.47 -25.75 -2.88
N HIS A 130 27.26 -24.71 -3.16
CA HIS A 130 28.65 -24.89 -3.62
C HIS A 130 29.66 -25.16 -2.50
N SER A 131 29.45 -24.65 -1.28
CA SER A 131 30.43 -24.77 -0.20
C SER A 131 30.38 -26.10 0.56
N GLY A 132 29.37 -26.97 0.33
CA GLY A 132 29.22 -28.22 1.08
C GLY A 132 28.97 -28.02 2.59
N LEU A 133 28.86 -26.76 3.04
CA LEU A 133 28.80 -26.34 4.45
C LEU A 133 27.54 -26.88 5.16
N ASN A 134 26.46 -27.11 4.41
CA ASN A 134 25.24 -27.71 4.95
C ASN A 134 25.48 -29.14 5.43
N ARG A 135 26.36 -29.91 4.76
CA ARG A 135 26.75 -31.26 5.20
C ARG A 135 27.65 -31.17 6.43
N SER A 136 28.64 -30.28 6.46
CA SER A 136 29.54 -30.18 7.61
C SER A 136 28.85 -29.68 8.88
N LEU A 137 27.88 -28.75 8.77
CA LEU A 137 27.07 -28.30 9.90
C LEU A 137 26.12 -29.39 10.42
N GLN A 138 25.54 -30.21 9.53
CA GLN A 138 24.75 -31.37 9.94
C GLN A 138 25.60 -32.42 10.66
N TYR A 139 26.84 -32.66 10.23
CA TYR A 139 27.76 -33.56 10.94
C TYR A 139 28.19 -33.00 12.30
N ALA A 140 28.47 -31.68 12.38
CA ALA A 140 28.85 -31.05 13.64
C ALA A 140 27.69 -31.04 14.66
N LEU A 141 26.45 -30.85 14.21
CA LEU A 141 25.25 -30.93 15.05
C LEU A 141 24.89 -32.37 15.43
N ALA A 142 25.21 -33.36 14.59
CA ALA A 142 25.00 -34.77 14.93
C ALA A 142 26.07 -35.33 15.89
N GLN A 143 27.17 -34.59 16.11
CA GLN A 143 28.24 -34.93 17.05
C GLN A 143 28.07 -34.30 18.45
N ILE A 144 27.13 -33.37 18.62
CA ILE A 144 26.73 -32.78 19.91
C ILE A 144 25.52 -33.55 20.44
#